data_AF-A0A437LXV7-F1
#
_entry.id   AF-A0A437LXV7-F1
#
_cell.length_a   1.000
_cell.length_b   1.000
_cell.length_c   1.000
_cell.angle_alpha   90.00
_cell.angle_beta   90.00
_cell.angle_gamma   90.00
#
_symmetry.space_group_name_H-M   'P 1'
#
loop_
_entity.id
_entity.type
_entity.pdbx_description
1 polymer ?
#
loop_
_entity_poly.entity_id
_entity_poly.type
_entity_poly.pdbx_seq_one_letter_code
_entity_poly.pdbx_strand_id
1 'polypeptide(L)'
;MDSGIFIVRSLRPRSVSGDFVRFKAKRHGRPLSIEISLSQWTALRERCPSLPASLHTIERLAADGHPRTDPEGETVLRVTLSKAE
;
A
#
# COMPACT_ATOMS: atom_id res chain seq x y z
N MET A 1 -9.88 4.92 -16.91
CA MET A 1 -9.74 3.47 -16.63
C MET A 1 -9.51 3.32 -15.15
N ASP A 2 -10.41 2.62 -14.46
CA ASP A 2 -10.32 2.34 -13.03
C ASP A 2 -9.04 1.55 -12.78
N SER A 3 -8.01 2.22 -12.26
CA SER A 3 -6.73 1.60 -11.92
C SER A 3 -6.82 0.76 -10.63
N GLY A 4 -7.99 0.16 -10.38
CA GLY A 4 -8.20 -1.25 -10.03
C GLY A 4 -7.64 -1.78 -8.71
N ILE A 5 -6.85 -1.00 -7.96
CA ILE A 5 -6.18 -1.40 -6.72
C ILE A 5 -6.94 -0.86 -5.52
N PHE A 6 -7.30 -1.76 -4.61
CA PHE A 6 -7.95 -1.40 -3.34
C PHE A 6 -7.37 -2.22 -2.19
N ILE A 7 -7.10 -1.56 -1.06
CA ILE A 7 -6.67 -2.20 0.17
C ILE A 7 -7.90 -2.80 0.88
N VAL A 8 -7.79 -4.06 1.28
CA VAL A 8 -8.87 -4.79 1.97
C VAL A 8 -9.08 -4.21 3.37
N ARG A 9 -10.25 -3.59 3.60
CA ARG A 9 -10.62 -2.93 4.86
C ARG A 9 -11.13 -3.90 5.95
N SER A 10 -10.48 -5.04 6.11
CA SER A 10 -10.79 -6.02 7.17
C SER A 10 -10.24 -5.59 8.55
N LEU A 11 -10.64 -6.26 9.63
CA LEU A 11 -10.23 -5.96 11.02
C LEU A 11 -8.70 -5.94 11.26
N ARG A 12 -7.91 -6.59 10.39
CA ARG A 12 -6.43 -6.52 10.39
C ARG A 12 -5.93 -6.24 8.98
N PRO A 13 -6.00 -4.99 8.51
CA PRO A 13 -5.70 -4.66 7.12
C PRO A 13 -4.20 -4.55 6.85
N ARG A 14 -3.36 -4.55 7.91
CA ARG A 14 -1.92 -4.32 7.84
C ARG A 14 -1.13 -5.29 8.72
N SER A 15 0.05 -5.67 8.24
CA SER A 15 1.14 -6.27 9.02
C SER A 15 2.38 -5.39 8.95
N VAL A 16 3.29 -5.56 9.91
CA VAL A 16 4.63 -4.96 9.86
C VAL A 16 5.61 -6.09 9.63
N SER A 17 6.47 -5.96 8.62
CA SER A 17 7.52 -6.92 8.30
C SER A 17 8.82 -6.15 8.07
N GLY A 18 9.77 -6.32 8.98
CA GLY A 18 10.99 -5.48 9.02
C GLY A 18 10.63 -3.99 9.04
N ASP A 19 11.20 -3.25 8.08
CA ASP A 19 11.01 -1.80 7.95
C ASP A 19 9.78 -1.39 7.14
N PHE A 20 8.88 -2.33 6.82
CA PHE A 20 7.73 -2.07 5.94
C PHE A 20 6.40 -2.34 6.64
N VAL A 21 5.42 -1.48 6.34
CA VAL A 21 4.00 -1.75 6.56
C VAL A 21 3.45 -2.39 5.30
N ARG A 22 2.93 -3.61 5.43
CA ARG A 22 2.32 -4.39 4.35
C ARG A 22 0.80 -4.37 4.50
N PHE A 23 0.09 -3.99 3.44
CA PHE A 23 -1.36 -3.98 3.37
C PHE A 23 -1.86 -5.07 2.42
N LYS A 24 -2.90 -5.81 2.83
CA LYS A 24 -3.58 -6.71 1.91
C LYS A 24 -4.41 -5.90 0.92
N ALA A 25 -4.26 -6.18 -0.35
CA ALA A 25 -4.95 -5.47 -1.42
C ALA A 25 -5.42 -6.43 -2.52
N LYS A 26 -6.17 -5.89 -3.47
CA LYS A 26 -6.57 -6.59 -4.69
C LYS A 26 -6.43 -5.69 -5.89
N ARG A 27 -6.02 -6.25 -7.03
CA ARG A 27 -6.04 -5.62 -8.36
C ARG A 27 -6.87 -6.45 -9.31
N HIS A 28 -7.97 -5.89 -9.83
CA HIS A 28 -8.90 -6.62 -10.70
C HIS A 28 -9.34 -7.97 -10.10
N GLY A 29 -9.62 -8.00 -8.79
CA GLY A 29 -10.03 -9.20 -8.06
C GLY A 29 -8.90 -10.15 -7.66
N ARG A 30 -7.67 -9.98 -8.19
CA ARG A 30 -6.51 -10.79 -7.82
C ARG A 30 -5.83 -10.25 -6.57
N PRO A 31 -5.47 -11.10 -5.59
CA PRO A 31 -4.81 -10.67 -4.36
C PRO A 31 -3.41 -10.15 -4.64
N LEU A 32 -3.02 -9.13 -3.90
CA LEU A 32 -1.65 -8.63 -3.83
C LEU A 32 -1.39 -7.95 -2.48
N SER A 33 -0.14 -7.68 -2.19
CA SER A 33 0.30 -6.93 -1.02
C SER A 33 0.85 -5.57 -1.43
N ILE A 34 0.56 -4.51 -0.68
CA ILE A 34 1.16 -3.18 -0.88
C ILE A 34 2.12 -2.90 0.27
N GLU A 35 3.36 -2.55 -0.01
CA GLU A 35 4.37 -2.20 0.97
C GLU A 35 4.72 -0.72 0.90
N ILE A 36 4.83 -0.10 2.08
CA ILE A 36 5.36 1.24 2.29
C ILE A 36 6.34 1.17 3.46
N SER A 37 7.44 1.93 3.44
CA SER A 37 8.35 1.93 4.59
C SER A 37 7.66 2.48 5.84
N LEU A 38 8.06 2.05 7.03
CA LEU A 38 7.54 2.54 8.30
C LEU A 38 7.71 4.06 8.42
N SER A 39 8.87 4.59 8.04
CA SER A 39 9.15 6.03 8.05
C SER A 39 8.18 6.82 7.16
N GLN A 40 7.90 6.32 5.97
CA GLN A 40 6.96 6.96 5.05
C GLN A 40 5.51 6.80 5.53
N TRP A 41 5.13 5.64 6.04
CA TRP A 41 3.81 5.45 6.63
C TRP A 41 3.56 6.44 7.78
N THR A 42 4.52 6.61 8.69
CA THR A 42 4.43 7.58 9.78
C THR A 42 4.28 9.00 9.23
N ALA A 43 5.12 9.43 8.29
CA ALA A 43 5.02 10.75 7.69
C ALA A 43 3.67 10.99 6.97
N LEU A 44 3.12 9.97 6.31
CA LEU A 44 1.79 10.04 5.71
C LEU A 44 0.70 10.19 6.77
N ARG A 45 0.81 9.46 7.88
CA ARG A 45 -0.16 9.52 8.99
C ARG A 45 -0.12 10.86 9.72
N GLU A 46 1.03 11.52 9.78
CA GLU A 46 1.16 12.87 10.33
C GLU A 46 0.50 13.91 9.41
N ARG A 47 0.76 13.85 8.09
CA ARG A 47 0.14 14.75 7.09
C ARG A 47 -1.35 14.49 6.90
N CYS A 48 -1.77 13.25 7.10
CA CYS A 48 -3.13 12.79 6.84
C CYS A 48 -3.58 11.84 7.97
N PRO A 49 -4.09 12.39 9.10
CA PRO A 49 -4.47 11.61 10.28
C PRO A 49 -5.67 10.68 10.06
N SER A 50 -6.48 10.93 9.03
CA SER A 50 -7.62 10.07 8.67
C SER A 50 -7.12 8.78 8.01
N LEU A 51 -7.38 7.62 8.64
CA LEU A 51 -6.96 6.33 8.11
C LEU A 51 -7.52 6.05 6.71
N PRO A 52 -8.82 6.27 6.43
CA PRO A 52 -9.35 6.14 5.08
C PRO A 52 -8.59 6.98 4.04
N ALA A 53 -8.23 8.21 4.39
CA ALA A 53 -7.53 9.10 3.48
C ALA A 53 -6.06 8.69 3.27
N SER A 54 -5.35 8.25 4.31
CA SER A 54 -4.00 7.68 4.15
C SER A 54 -4.02 6.45 3.23
N LEU A 55 -4.99 5.56 3.41
CA LEU A 55 -5.12 4.35 2.59
C LEU A 55 -5.46 4.67 1.13
N HIS A 56 -6.31 5.67 0.90
CA HIS A 56 -6.61 6.14 -0.46
C HIS A 56 -5.37 6.69 -1.17
N THR A 57 -4.51 7.43 -0.46
CA THR A 57 -3.23 7.88 -1.00
C THR A 57 -2.34 6.70 -1.41
N ILE A 58 -2.26 5.66 -0.59
CA ILE A 58 -1.49 4.45 -0.90
C ILE A 58 -2.06 3.72 -2.12
N GLU A 59 -3.38 3.58 -2.22
CA GLU A 59 -4.06 2.96 -3.37
C GLU A 59 -3.73 3.69 -4.68
N ARG A 60 -3.74 5.03 -4.65
CA ARG A 60 -3.35 5.87 -5.79
C ARG A 60 -1.89 5.68 -6.18
N LEU A 61 -0.98 5.65 -5.21
CA LEU A 61 0.45 5.41 -5.50
C LEU A 61 0.71 4.00 -6.04
N ALA A 62 -0.05 3.01 -5.59
CA ALA A 62 0.08 1.63 -6.03
C ALA A 62 -0.44 1.43 -7.46
N ALA A 63 -1.46 2.20 -7.88
CA ALA A 63 -2.04 2.13 -9.21
C ALA A 63 -1.00 2.34 -10.33
N ASP A 64 -0.02 3.20 -10.07
CA ASP A 64 1.06 3.54 -11.01
C ASP A 64 2.30 2.63 -10.85
N GLY A 65 2.30 1.75 -9.84
CA GLY A 65 3.40 0.85 -9.54
C GLY A 65 3.41 -0.44 -10.38
N HIS A 66 4.60 -1.00 -10.57
CA HIS A 66 4.78 -2.31 -11.19
C HIS A 66 4.90 -3.41 -10.12
N PRO A 67 3.99 -4.40 -10.10
CA PRO A 67 4.04 -5.48 -9.13
C PRO A 67 5.27 -6.35 -9.33
N ARG A 68 5.80 -6.89 -8.24
CA ARG A 68 6.91 -7.84 -8.21
C ARG A 68 6.51 -9.07 -7.42
N THR A 69 7.13 -10.20 -7.69
CA THR A 69 6.94 -11.41 -6.89
C THR A 69 8.03 -11.47 -5.82
N ASP A 70 7.65 -11.64 -4.55
CA ASP A 70 8.61 -11.80 -3.46
C ASP A 70 9.13 -13.26 -3.40
N PRO A 71 10.14 -13.57 -2.55
CA PRO A 71 10.70 -14.92 -2.45
C PRO A 71 9.70 -16.00 -2.00
N GLU A 72 8.58 -15.61 -1.37
CA GLU A 72 7.51 -16.51 -0.95
C GLU A 72 6.47 -16.74 -2.06
N GLY A 73 6.64 -16.09 -3.21
CA GLY A 73 5.72 -16.18 -4.35
C GLY A 73 4.54 -15.21 -4.28
N GLU A 74 4.51 -14.29 -3.32
CA GLU A 74 3.44 -13.30 -3.22
C GLU A 74 3.64 -12.16 -4.22
N THR A 75 2.55 -11.68 -4.81
CA THR A 75 2.57 -10.44 -5.61
C THR A 75 2.58 -9.23 -4.68
N VAL A 76 3.62 -8.41 -4.77
CA VAL A 76 3.86 -7.25 -3.92
C VAL A 76 4.06 -5.99 -4.77
N LEU A 77 3.45 -4.88 -4.34
CA LEU A 77 3.65 -3.54 -4.87
C LEU A 77 4.30 -2.67 -3.81
N ARG A 78 5.51 -2.20 -4.07
CA ARG A 78 6.15 -1.22 -3.19
C ARG A 78 5.79 0.19 -3.65
N VAL A 79 5.20 0.96 -2.76
CA VAL A 79 4.94 2.39 -2.97
C VAL A 79 5.97 3.23 -2.22
N THR A 80 6.19 4.42 -2.72
CA THR A 80 7.10 5.39 -2.12
C THR A 80 6.38 6.72 -2.12
N LEU A 81 6.42 7.42 -0.99
CA LEU A 81 5.98 8.81 -0.97
C LEU A 81 7.06 9.63 -1.69
N SER A 82 6.85 9.94 -2.95
CA SER A 82 7.56 11.04 -3.59
C SER A 82 7.28 12.29 -2.75
N LYS A 83 8.30 13.11 -2.49
CA LYS A 83 8.08 14.43 -1.90
C LYS A 83 7.04 15.11 -2.80
N ALA A 84 5.84 15.35 -2.26
CA ALA A 84 4.94 16.29 -2.89
C ALA A 84 5.67 17.64 -2.75
N GLU A 85 6.13 18.17 -3.87
CA GLU A 85 6.53 19.58 -3.98
C GLU A 85 5.37 20.49 -3.55
#